data_AF-A0A379WKI7-F1
#
_entry.id   AF-A0A379WKI7-F1
#
_cell.length_a   1.000
_cell.length_b   1.000
_cell.length_c   1.000
_cell.angle_alpha   90.00
_cell.angle_beta   90.00
_cell.angle_gamma   90.00
#
_symmetry.space_group_name_H-M   'P 1'
#
loop_
_entity.id
_entity.type
_entity.pdbx_description
1 polymer ?
#
loop_
_entity_poly.entity_id
_entity_poly.type
_entity_poly.pdbx_seq_one_letter_code
_entity_poly.pdbx_strand_id
1 'polypeptide(L)'
;MDGWNKLQFTSAGANQIKVENPSAFNLTFNKFYANGRDIEKTGMVPAKGSLNIELPAGTGKVSEVKYNIINDFGTAGDMLTQRVN
;
A
#
# COMPACT_ATOMS: atom_id res chain seq x y z
N MET A 1 12.64 2.71 -14.71
CA MET A 1 11.90 1.49 -15.13
C MET A 1 10.42 1.82 -15.06
N ASP A 2 9.89 2.38 -16.14
CA ASP A 2 8.48 2.75 -16.26
C ASP A 2 7.67 1.54 -16.71
N GLY A 3 6.70 1.10 -15.90
CA GLY A 3 5.89 -0.08 -16.21
C GLY A 3 5.42 -0.93 -15.03
N TRP A 4 5.47 -0.41 -13.80
CA TRP A 4 4.89 -1.12 -12.67
C TRP A 4 3.38 -0.86 -12.70
N ASN A 5 2.59 -1.92 -12.88
CA ASN A 5 1.17 -1.89 -12.56
C ASN A 5 1.04 -1.38 -11.12
N LYS A 6 0.60 -0.13 -10.95
CA LYS A 6 0.51 0.51 -9.64
C LYS A 6 -0.45 -0.30 -8.77
N LEU A 7 -0.13 -0.37 -7.49
CA LEU A 7 -1.07 -0.86 -6.50
C LEU A 7 -2.34 0.00 -6.58
N GLN A 8 -3.49 -0.65 -6.43
CA GLN A 8 -4.77 0.01 -6.38
C GLN A 8 -5.25 0.00 -4.93
N PHE A 9 -5.67 1.17 -4.45
CA PHE A 9 -6.09 1.37 -3.08
C PHE A 9 -7.57 1.73 -3.07
N THR A 10 -8.35 0.97 -2.32
CA THR A 10 -9.77 1.22 -2.12
C THR A 10 -10.11 1.21 -0.64
N SER A 11 -11.09 2.02 -0.24
CA SER A 11 -11.61 1.97 1.13
C SER A 11 -12.36 0.67 1.37
N ALA A 12 -12.02 -0.07 2.43
CA ALA A 12 -12.67 -1.32 2.83
C ALA A 12 -13.35 -1.14 4.19
N GLY A 13 -14.53 -0.51 4.20
CA GLY A 13 -15.22 -0.18 5.45
C GLY A 13 -14.59 1.00 6.19
N ALA A 14 -14.87 1.11 7.50
CA ALA A 14 -14.55 2.31 8.28
C ALA A 14 -13.05 2.47 8.60
N ASN A 15 -12.33 1.36 8.80
CA ASN A 15 -10.96 1.35 9.31
C ASN A 15 -10.04 0.41 8.52
N GLN A 16 -10.30 0.14 7.24
CA GLN A 16 -9.38 -0.67 6.44
C GLN A 16 -9.19 -0.08 5.04
N ILE A 17 -8.01 -0.36 4.47
CA ILE A 17 -7.72 -0.15 3.06
C ILE A 17 -7.51 -1.50 2.42
N LYS A 18 -8.22 -1.79 1.33
CA LYS A 18 -7.88 -2.91 0.46
C LYS A 18 -6.84 -2.43 -0.54
N VAL A 19 -5.75 -3.20 -0.63
CA VAL A 19 -4.70 -3.02 -1.62
C VAL A 19 -4.77 -4.15 -2.62
N GLU A 20 -4.87 -3.83 -3.90
CA GLU A 20 -4.86 -4.80 -4.99
C GLU A 20 -3.57 -4.66 -5.80
N ASN A 21 -2.97 -5.81 -6.12
CA ASN A 21 -1.74 -5.89 -6.87
C ASN A 21 -2.00 -6.54 -8.24
N PRO A 22 -2.16 -5.73 -9.31
CA PRO A 22 -2.35 -6.27 -10.65
C PRO A 22 -1.05 -6.77 -11.29
N SER A 23 0.10 -6.66 -10.62
CA SER A 23 1.39 -7.13 -11.15
C SER A 23 1.56 -8.64 -11.01
N ALA A 24 2.61 -9.18 -11.64
CA ALA A 24 3.02 -10.57 -11.52
C ALA A 24 4.02 -10.83 -10.38
N PHE A 25 4.31 -9.81 -9.55
CA PHE A 25 5.31 -9.88 -8.50
C PHE A 25 4.67 -9.75 -7.13
N ASN A 26 5.26 -10.41 -6.12
CA ASN A 26 4.91 -10.17 -4.73
C ASN A 26 5.54 -8.84 -4.29
N LEU A 27 4.75 -7.93 -3.72
CA LEU A 27 5.21 -6.60 -3.36
C LEU A 27 5.18 -6.45 -1.84
N THR A 28 6.34 -6.22 -1.23
CA THR A 28 6.45 -6.01 0.22
C THR A 28 6.61 -4.53 0.51
N PHE A 29 5.74 -3.99 1.35
CA PHE A 29 5.89 -2.61 1.80
C PHE A 29 7.09 -2.47 2.73
N ASN A 30 7.89 -1.43 2.50
CA ASN A 30 8.92 -1.00 3.44
C ASN A 30 8.35 0.03 4.42
N LYS A 31 7.69 1.06 3.89
CA LYS A 31 6.97 2.08 4.65
C LYS A 31 5.63 2.35 4.00
N PHE A 32 4.63 2.62 4.83
CA PHE A 32 3.28 2.91 4.38
C PHE A 32 2.62 3.93 5.28
N TYR A 33 2.13 5.01 4.70
CA TYR A 33 1.42 6.08 5.38
C TYR A 33 0.02 6.20 4.81
N ALA A 34 -0.97 6.38 5.68
CA ALA A 34 -2.34 6.71 5.32
C ALA A 34 -2.69 8.09 5.89
N ASN A 35 -3.07 9.05 5.03
CA ASN A 35 -3.27 10.46 5.42
C ASN A 35 -2.10 11.04 6.26
N GLY A 36 -0.86 10.67 5.94
CA GLY A 36 0.34 11.12 6.65
C GLY A 36 0.63 10.41 7.98
N ARG A 37 -0.24 9.51 8.44
CA ARG A 37 0.01 8.67 9.62
C ARG A 37 0.73 7.38 9.22
N ASP A 38 1.81 7.06 9.93
CA ASP A 38 2.53 5.79 9.72
C ASP A 38 1.62 4.62 10.10
N ILE A 39 1.56 3.63 9.21
CA ILE A 39 0.82 2.39 9.43
C ILE A 39 1.85 1.27 9.48
N GLU A 40 2.03 0.74 10.68
CA GLU A 40 2.94 -0.38 10.89
C GLU A 40 2.33 -1.69 10.37
N LYS A 41 3.19 -2.67 10.05
CA LYS A 41 2.80 -4.06 9.74
C LYS A 41 1.91 -4.23 8.50
N THR A 42 2.10 -3.41 7.47
CA THR A 42 1.34 -3.48 6.21
C THR A 42 1.65 -4.68 5.32
N GLY A 43 2.69 -5.47 5.61
CA GLY A 43 2.90 -6.80 5.02
C GLY A 43 3.25 -6.84 3.52
N MET A 44 2.99 -8.00 2.92
CA MET A 44 3.24 -8.30 1.50
C MET A 44 1.90 -8.46 0.76
N VAL A 45 1.78 -7.80 -0.39
CA VAL A 45 0.64 -7.96 -1.31
C VAL A 45 1.02 -9.00 -2.37
N PRO A 46 0.33 -10.16 -2.43
CA PRO A 46 0.69 -11.22 -3.37
C PRO A 46 0.47 -10.79 -4.83
N ALA A 47 1.23 -11.38 -5.74
CA ALA A 47 1.03 -11.21 -7.19
C ALA A 47 -0.41 -11.54 -7.58
N LYS A 48 -1.03 -10.69 -8.40
CA LYS A 48 -2.44 -10.83 -8.85
C LYS A 48 -3.46 -10.96 -7.71
N GLY A 49 -3.10 -10.58 -6.49
CA GLY A 49 -3.95 -10.72 -5.32
C GLY A 49 -4.17 -9.41 -4.58
N SER A 50 -4.66 -9.53 -3.35
CA SER A 50 -4.97 -8.37 -2.51
C SER A 50 -4.57 -8.58 -1.05
N LEU A 51 -4.47 -7.47 -0.33
CA LEU A 51 -4.24 -7.43 1.10
C LEU A 51 -5.15 -6.38 1.74
N ASN A 52 -5.78 -6.71 2.85
CA ASN A 52 -6.48 -5.73 3.68
C ASN A 52 -5.54 -5.22 4.77
N ILE A 53 -5.36 -3.91 4.83
CA ILE A 53 -4.56 -3.23 5.85
C ILE A 53 -5.54 -2.63 6.87
N GLU A 54 -5.42 -3.07 8.12
CA GLU A 54 -6.12 -2.46 9.24
C GLU A 54 -5.52 -1.07 9.53
N LEU A 55 -6.40 -0.08 9.70
CA LEU A 55 -6.03 1.26 10.10
C LEU A 55 -6.21 1.42 11.61
N PRO A 56 -5.33 2.17 12.30
CA PRO A 56 -5.54 2.52 13.69
C PRO A 56 -6.89 3.21 13.90
N ALA A 57 -7.51 3.00 15.06
CA ALA A 57 -8.74 3.69 15.43
C ALA A 57 -8.58 5.23 15.30
N GLY A 58 -9.63 5.88 14.82
CA GLY A 58 -9.65 7.33 14.61
C GLY A 58 -8.91 7.82 13.35
N THR A 59 -8.37 6.93 12.50
CA THR A 59 -7.77 7.32 11.21
C THR A 59 -8.80 7.91 10.25
N GLY A 60 -10.07 7.50 10.38
CA GLY A 60 -11.18 8.00 9.56
C GLY A 60 -11.04 7.60 8.10
N LYS A 61 -11.72 8.33 7.21
CA LYS A 61 -11.66 8.07 5.77
C LYS A 61 -10.26 8.43 5.23
N VAL A 62 -9.60 7.45 4.63
CA VAL A 62 -8.31 7.68 3.96
C VAL A 62 -8.56 8.16 2.54
N SER A 63 -7.94 9.28 2.19
CA SER A 63 -8.01 9.86 0.84
C SER A 63 -6.70 9.69 0.06
N GLU A 64 -5.59 9.47 0.78
CA GLU A 64 -4.26 9.37 0.20
C GLU A 64 -3.40 8.36 0.97
N VAL A 65 -2.60 7.62 0.22
CA VAL A 65 -1.53 6.76 0.74
C VAL A 65 -0.18 7.22 0.18
N LYS A 66 0.86 7.08 1.00
CA LYS A 66 2.25 7.27 0.60
C LYS A 66 3.05 6.05 1.01
N TYR A 67 3.75 5.42 0.07
CA TYR A 67 4.42 4.16 0.34
C TYR A 67 5.67 3.97 -0.51
N ASN A 68 6.55 3.07 -0.07
CA ASN A 68 7.56 2.47 -0.93
C ASN A 68 7.66 0.96 -0.67
N ILE A 69 8.27 0.26 -1.62
CA ILE A 69 8.41 -1.19 -1.60
C ILE A 69 9.88 -1.59 -1.50
N ILE A 70 10.13 -2.75 -0.91
CA ILE A 70 11.44 -3.39 -0.93
C ILE A 70 11.62 -4.05 -2.30
N ASN A 71 12.73 -3.77 -2.98
CA ASN A 71 13.11 -4.41 -4.22
C ASN A 71 13.92 -5.70 -3.98
N ASP A 72 14.21 -6.44 -5.06
CA ASP A 72 14.91 -7.72 -5.00
C ASP A 72 16.36 -7.64 -4.46
N PHE A 73 16.92 -6.44 -4.36
CA PHE A 73 18.24 -6.18 -3.75
C PHE A 73 18.14 -5.81 -2.25
N GLY A 74 16.95 -5.91 -1.66
CA GLY A 74 16.71 -5.62 -0.24
C GLY A 74 16.67 -4.12 0.09
N THR A 75 16.60 -3.25 -0.91
CA THR A 75 16.55 -1.79 -0.71
C THR A 75 15.17 -1.25 -1.08
N ALA A 76 14.78 -0.13 -0.48
CA ALA A 76 13.53 0.54 -0.84
C ALA A 76 13.78 1.68 -1.82
N GLY A 77 12.93 1.78 -2.85
CA GLY A 77 12.94 2.89 -3.79
C GLY A 77 12.31 4.16 -3.23
N ASP A 78 12.12 5.13 -4.12
CA ASP A 78 11.43 6.39 -3.80
C ASP A 78 9.99 6.16 -3.32
N MET A 79 9.50 7.12 -2.53
CA MET A 79 8.12 7.13 -2.05
C MET A 79 7.16 7.50 -3.19
N LEU A 80 6.12 6.69 -3.33
CA LEU A 80 4.99 6.93 -4.22
C LEU A 80 3.81 7.45 -3.42
N THR A 81 3.15 8.48 -3.93
CA THR A 81 1.88 8.99 -3.38
C THR A 81 0.73 8.65 -4.34
N GLN A 82 -0.35 8.08 -3.80
CA GLN A 82 -1.54 7.73 -4.57
C GLN A 82 -2.82 8.06 -3.80
N ARG A 83 -3.86 8.49 -4.52
CA ARG A 83 -5.20 8.64 -3.95
C ARG A 83 -5.86 7.29 -3.73
N VAL A 84 -6.68 7.21 -2.69
CA VAL A 84 -7.55 6.06 -2.40
C VAL A 84 -8.90 6.31 -3.04
N ASN A 85 -9.39 5.31 -3.78
CA ASN A 85 -10.72 5.33 -4.40
C ASN A 85 -11.83 4.89 -3.42
#